data_AF-A0A962JKN0-F1
#
_entry.id   AF-A0A962JKN0-F1
#
_cell.length_a   1.000
_cell.length_b   1.000
_cell.length_c   1.000
_cell.angle_alpha   90.00
_cell.angle_beta   90.00
_cell.angle_gamma   90.00
#
_symmetry.space_group_name_H-M   'P 1'
#
loop_
_entity.id
_entity.type
_entity.pdbx_description
1 polymer ?
#
loop_
_entity_poly.entity_id
_entity_poly.type
_entity_poly.pdbx_seq_one_letter_code
_entity_poly.pdbx_strand_id
1 'polypeptide(L)'
;MGAGKTTIGRHLAEMLSWHFLDSDHEIEKRTGATIPWIFDVEGEAGFRRREEAMIAELTALKYVVLATGGGAVLREANRLHLRQRGTVVYLETPVAMQLERTAHDKNRPLLQTQNPQKKLSELLEIRDPLYRDVAHLIVP
;
A
#
# COMPACT_ATOMS: atom_id res chain seq x y z
N MET A 1 -4.78 6.01 0.20
CA MET A 1 -5.34 4.97 -0.72
C MET A 1 -5.84 5.67 -1.99
N GLY A 2 -6.17 4.98 -3.08
CA GLY A 2 -6.65 5.67 -4.30
C GLY A 2 -5.57 6.43 -5.10
N ALA A 3 -4.28 6.19 -4.83
CA ALA A 3 -3.17 6.85 -5.53
C ALA A 3 -2.88 6.28 -6.93
N GLY A 4 -3.72 5.37 -7.46
CA GLY A 4 -3.51 4.78 -8.80
C GLY A 4 -2.39 3.75 -8.90
N LYS A 5 -1.82 3.29 -7.76
CA LYS A 5 -0.67 2.37 -7.71
C LYS A 5 -0.86 1.10 -8.55
N THR A 6 -2.02 0.46 -8.48
CA THR A 6 -2.29 -0.76 -9.24
C THR A 6 -2.34 -0.49 -10.74
N THR A 7 -2.99 0.60 -11.17
CA THR A 7 -3.11 0.96 -12.59
C THR A 7 -1.75 1.36 -13.17
N ILE A 8 -1.05 2.29 -12.52
CA ILE A 8 0.27 2.77 -12.96
C ILE A 8 1.30 1.64 -12.88
N GLY A 9 1.25 0.84 -11.81
CA GLY A 9 2.19 -0.28 -11.62
C GLY A 9 2.04 -1.36 -12.68
N ARG A 10 0.82 -1.70 -13.11
CA ARG A 10 0.61 -2.66 -14.22
C ARG A 10 1.19 -2.15 -15.52
N HIS A 11 0.89 -0.91 -15.91
CA HIS A 11 1.44 -0.33 -17.13
C HIS A 11 2.98 -0.25 -17.09
N LEU A 12 3.55 0.13 -15.95
CA LEU A 12 5.00 0.14 -15.79
C LEU A 12 5.60 -1.26 -15.92
N ALA A 13 4.97 -2.27 -15.32
CA ALA A 13 5.43 -3.65 -15.44
C ALA A 13 5.38 -4.15 -16.88
N GLU A 14 4.29 -3.86 -17.61
CA GLU A 14 4.16 -4.18 -19.04
C GLU A 14 5.27 -3.54 -19.87
N MET A 15 5.53 -2.24 -19.69
CA MET A 15 6.59 -1.52 -20.40
C MET A 15 7.99 -2.11 -20.13
N LEU A 16 8.23 -2.56 -18.90
CA LEU A 16 9.50 -3.16 -18.49
C LEU A 16 9.59 -4.66 -18.83
N SER A 17 8.50 -5.28 -19.27
CA SER A 17 8.35 -6.75 -19.37
C SER A 17 8.63 -7.47 -18.04
N TRP A 18 8.16 -6.88 -16.94
CA TRP A 18 8.31 -7.36 -15.56
C TRP A 18 6.99 -7.88 -15.00
N HIS A 19 7.04 -8.57 -13.86
CA HIS A 19 5.83 -9.01 -13.18
C HIS A 19 5.25 -7.88 -12.32
N PHE A 20 3.94 -7.66 -12.41
CA PHE A 20 3.23 -6.78 -11.48
C PHE A 20 2.70 -7.59 -10.27
N LEU A 21 2.96 -7.11 -9.06
CA LEU A 21 2.46 -7.69 -7.81
C LEU A 21 1.81 -6.61 -6.96
N ASP A 22 0.74 -6.97 -6.24
CA ASP A 22 0.07 -6.10 -5.27
C ASP A 22 0.12 -6.77 -3.89
N SER A 23 0.76 -6.13 -2.91
CA SER A 23 0.97 -6.75 -1.60
C SER A 23 -0.34 -7.07 -0.89
N ASP A 24 -1.38 -6.23 -1.05
CA ASP A 24 -2.69 -6.48 -0.44
C ASP A 24 -3.29 -7.77 -1.03
N HIS A 25 -3.20 -7.92 -2.36
CA HIS A 25 -3.68 -9.11 -3.06
C HIS A 25 -2.91 -10.37 -2.66
N GLU A 26 -1.57 -10.29 -2.59
CA GLU A 26 -0.75 -11.44 -2.21
C GLU A 26 -1.00 -11.89 -0.75
N ILE A 27 -1.33 -10.96 0.15
CA ILE A 27 -1.77 -11.30 1.52
C ILE A 27 -3.10 -12.06 1.47
N GLU A 28 -4.10 -11.56 0.74
CA GLU A 28 -5.40 -12.24 0.63
C GLU A 28 -5.27 -13.63 0.00
N LYS A 29 -4.50 -13.75 -1.08
CA LYS A 29 -4.23 -15.01 -1.77
C LYS A 29 -3.53 -16.02 -0.87
N ARG A 30 -2.56 -15.59 -0.07
CA ARG A 30 -1.83 -16.47 0.86
C ARG A 30 -2.69 -16.91 2.05
N THR A 31 -3.52 -16.02 2.56
CA THR A 31 -4.34 -16.29 3.74
C THR A 31 -5.65 -16.99 3.42
N GLY A 32 -6.11 -16.90 2.17
CA GLY A 32 -7.45 -17.34 1.79
C GLY A 32 -8.55 -16.47 2.40
N ALA A 33 -8.22 -15.29 2.93
CA ALA A 33 -9.11 -14.41 3.64
C ALA A 33 -8.99 -12.97 3.13
N THR A 34 -10.10 -12.23 3.17
CA THR A 34 -10.10 -10.82 2.75
C THR A 34 -9.45 -9.95 3.82
N ILE A 35 -8.90 -8.79 3.43
CA ILE A 35 -8.32 -7.83 4.39
C ILE A 35 -9.33 -7.44 5.49
N PRO A 36 -10.60 -7.10 5.19
CA PRO A 36 -11.57 -6.83 6.25
C PRO A 36 -11.72 -7.97 7.26
N TRP A 37 -11.72 -9.23 6.80
CA TRP A 37 -11.81 -10.38 7.69
C TRP A 37 -10.56 -10.53 8.57
N ILE A 38 -9.36 -10.33 8.01
CA ILE A 38 -8.12 -10.37 8.77
C ILE A 38 -8.12 -9.27 9.86
N PHE A 39 -8.60 -8.07 9.52
CA PHE A 39 -8.74 -6.98 10.49
C PHE A 39 -9.75 -7.31 11.59
N ASP A 40 -10.86 -7.98 11.25
CA ASP A 40 -11.90 -8.37 12.22
C ASP A 40 -11.40 -9.44 13.21
N VAL A 41 -10.71 -10.46 12.70
CA VAL A 41 -10.26 -11.61 13.50
C VAL A 41 -8.95 -11.33 14.26
N GLU A 42 -8.00 -10.65 13.62
CA GLU A 42 -6.63 -10.50 14.15
C GLU A 42 -6.29 -9.07 14.55
N GLY A 43 -7.19 -8.13 14.29
CA GLY A 43 -6.94 -6.70 14.45
C GLY A 43 -5.90 -6.16 13.47
N GLU A 44 -5.68 -4.85 13.53
CA GLU A 44 -4.67 -4.19 12.71
C GLU A 44 -3.26 -4.74 13.01
N ALA A 45 -2.95 -5.06 14.27
CA ALA A 45 -1.64 -5.62 14.64
C ALA A 45 -1.35 -6.97 13.97
N GLY A 46 -2.37 -7.83 13.81
CA GLY A 46 -2.26 -9.09 13.06
C GLY A 46 -2.00 -8.83 11.58
N PHE A 47 -2.82 -7.99 10.95
CA PHE A 47 -2.62 -7.59 9.56
C PHE A 47 -1.22 -7.02 9.30
N ARG A 48 -0.72 -6.13 10.17
CA ARG A 48 0.61 -5.51 10.01
C ARG A 48 1.75 -6.52 10.09
N ARG A 49 1.62 -7.59 10.90
CA ARG A 49 2.61 -8.68 10.93
C ARG A 49 2.65 -9.45 9.60
N ARG A 50 1.48 -9.71 9.02
CA ARG A 50 1.35 -10.36 7.70
C ARG A 50 1.89 -9.47 6.58
N GLU A 51 1.57 -8.18 6.63
CA GLU A 51 2.07 -7.18 5.68
C GLU A 51 3.59 -7.09 5.74
N GLU A 52 4.21 -7.08 6.93
CA GLU A 52 5.66 -7.04 7.08
C GLU A 52 6.35 -8.27 6.46
N ALA A 53 5.86 -9.47 6.76
CA ALA A 53 6.37 -10.70 6.16
C ALA A 53 6.22 -10.71 4.63
N MET A 54 5.05 -10.28 4.13
CA MET A 54 4.80 -10.21 2.69
C MET A 54 5.73 -9.21 1.99
N ILE A 55 5.92 -8.01 2.55
CA ILE A 55 6.83 -7.01 1.99
C ILE A 55 8.27 -7.55 1.97
N ALA A 56 8.71 -8.21 3.04
CA ALA A 56 10.04 -8.80 3.10
C ALA A 56 10.28 -9.82 1.98
N GLU A 57 9.28 -10.65 1.67
CA GLU A 57 9.37 -11.66 0.61
C GLU A 57 9.27 -11.05 -0.80
N LEU A 58 8.27 -10.19 -1.04
CA LEU A 58 8.04 -9.60 -2.37
C LEU A 58 9.20 -8.69 -2.79
N THR A 59 9.81 -7.97 -1.84
CA THR A 59 10.98 -7.12 -2.12
C THR A 59 12.26 -7.90 -2.39
N ALA A 60 12.30 -9.20 -2.10
CA ALA A 60 13.45 -10.06 -2.43
C ALA A 60 13.39 -10.59 -3.89
N LEU A 61 12.24 -10.47 -4.55
CA LEU A 61 12.06 -10.88 -5.94
C LEU A 61 12.76 -9.91 -6.90
N LYS A 62 13.17 -10.42 -8.06
CA LYS A 62 13.75 -9.63 -9.16
C LYS A 62 12.74 -9.46 -10.27
N TYR A 63 12.88 -8.39 -11.05
CA TYR A 63 12.03 -8.08 -12.20
C TYR A 63 10.55 -7.98 -11.83
N VAL A 64 10.27 -7.26 -10.74
CA VAL A 64 8.92 -7.01 -10.24
C VAL A 64 8.63 -5.52 -10.09
N VAL A 65 7.40 -5.14 -10.39
CA VAL A 65 6.82 -3.86 -9.97
C VAL A 65 5.81 -4.15 -8.87
N LEU A 66 6.06 -3.61 -7.68
CA LEU A 66 5.27 -3.89 -6.48
C LEU A 66 4.39 -2.68 -6.11
N ALA A 67 3.08 -2.87 -6.14
CA ALA A 67 2.14 -1.98 -5.46
C ALA A 67 2.03 -2.37 -3.98
N THR A 68 2.27 -1.43 -3.08
CA THR A 68 2.22 -1.67 -1.63
C THR A 68 0.89 -1.24 -1.00
N GLY A 69 0.55 -1.85 0.13
CA GLY A 69 -0.53 -1.40 0.99
C GLY A 69 -0.27 0.02 1.51
N GLY A 70 -1.32 0.83 1.67
CA GLY A 70 -1.17 2.21 2.13
C GLY A 70 -0.65 2.35 3.57
N GLY A 71 -0.59 1.26 4.34
CA GLY A 71 0.00 1.26 5.68
C GLY A 71 1.41 0.66 5.74
N ALA A 72 1.94 0.17 4.62
CA ALA A 72 3.20 -0.57 4.61
C ALA A 72 4.37 0.24 5.18
N VAL A 73 4.40 1.56 4.95
CA VAL A 73 5.46 2.46 5.46
C VAL A 73 5.46 2.67 6.98
N LEU A 74 4.40 2.26 7.69
CA LEU A 74 4.31 2.45 9.14
C LEU A 74 5.36 1.62 9.89
N ARG A 75 5.69 0.41 9.39
CA ARG A 75 6.75 -0.43 9.96
C ARG A 75 8.10 -0.02 9.41
N GLU A 76 9.07 0.19 10.30
CA GLU A 76 10.44 0.55 9.92
C GLU A 76 11.11 -0.55 9.09
N ALA A 77 10.91 -1.82 9.44
CA ALA A 77 11.42 -2.96 8.67
C ALA A 77 10.99 -2.91 7.20
N ASN A 78 9.72 -2.55 6.94
CA ASN A 78 9.21 -2.38 5.58
C ASN A 78 9.92 -1.25 4.86
N ARG A 79 10.11 -0.09 5.51
CA ARG A 79 10.83 1.04 4.91
C ARG A 79 12.26 0.66 4.53
N LEU A 80 12.96 -0.05 5.40
CA LEU A 80 14.31 -0.54 5.14
C LEU A 80 14.34 -1.48 3.93
N HIS A 81 13.45 -2.47 3.88
CA HIS A 81 13.38 -3.42 2.76
C HIS A 81 13.03 -2.74 1.43
N LEU A 82 12.02 -1.85 1.44
CA LEU A 82 11.61 -1.10 0.25
C LEU A 82 12.77 -0.25 -0.28
N ARG A 83 13.49 0.46 0.61
CA ARG A 83 14.56 1.36 0.20
C ARG A 83 15.83 0.64 -0.24
N GLN A 84 16.19 -0.46 0.42
CA GLN A 84 17.44 -1.19 0.15
C GLN A 84 17.34 -2.17 -1.03
N ARG A 85 16.13 -2.59 -1.42
CA ARG A 85 15.93 -3.68 -2.39
C ARG A 85 15.24 -3.24 -3.68
N GLY A 86 15.00 -1.94 -3.87
CA GLY A 86 14.40 -1.45 -5.09
C GLY A 86 14.32 0.08 -5.16
N THR A 87 13.73 0.56 -6.25
CA THR A 87 13.40 1.97 -6.44
C THR A 87 11.99 2.23 -5.92
N VAL A 88 11.86 3.19 -5.01
CA VAL A 88 10.59 3.53 -4.34
C VAL A 88 10.04 4.79 -4.98
N VAL A 89 8.84 4.68 -5.56
CA VAL A 89 8.12 5.80 -6.16
C VAL A 89 6.91 6.13 -5.29
N TYR A 90 6.86 7.35 -4.78
CA TYR A 90 5.67 7.87 -4.10
C TYR A 90 4.79 8.60 -5.11
N LEU A 91 3.61 8.05 -5.35
CA LEU A 91 2.54 8.73 -6.08
C LEU A 91 1.77 9.61 -5.08
N GLU A 92 2.14 10.88 -5.04
CA GLU A 92 1.44 11.88 -4.23
C GLU A 92 0.03 12.04 -4.78
N THR A 93 -0.97 12.11 -3.91
CA THR A 93 -2.37 12.16 -4.33
C THR A 93 -3.15 12.99 -3.34
N PRO A 94 -3.78 14.10 -3.77
CA PRO A 94 -4.57 14.94 -2.88
C PRO A 94 -5.70 14.17 -2.21
N VAL A 95 -6.04 14.51 -0.96
CA VAL A 95 -7.11 13.85 -0.18
C VAL A 95 -8.44 13.82 -0.95
N ALA A 96 -8.79 14.90 -1.65
CA ALA A 96 -10.01 14.96 -2.47
C ALA A 96 -10.06 13.85 -3.53
N MET A 97 -8.94 13.61 -4.22
CA MET A 97 -8.84 12.55 -5.23
C MET A 97 -8.80 11.15 -4.60
N GLN A 98 -8.15 11.01 -3.44
CA GLN A 98 -8.19 9.75 -2.68
C GLN A 98 -9.63 9.41 -2.27
N LEU A 99 -10.40 10.41 -1.81
CA LEU A 99 -11.78 10.25 -1.39
C LEU A 99 -12.67 9.80 -2.55
N GLU A 100 -12.60 10.51 -3.68
CA GLU A 100 -13.35 10.18 -4.90
C GLU A 100 -13.08 8.72 -5.35
N ARG A 101 -11.81 8.33 -5.42
CA ARG A 101 -11.40 6.99 -5.86
C ARG A 101 -11.67 5.88 -4.84
N THR A 102 -11.96 6.21 -3.59
CA THR A 102 -12.23 5.22 -2.53
C THR A 102 -13.69 5.19 -2.09
N ALA A 103 -14.54 6.08 -2.61
CA ALA A 103 -15.94 6.24 -2.19
C ALA A 103 -16.79 4.97 -2.29
N HIS A 104 -16.46 4.05 -3.21
CA HIS A 104 -17.19 2.81 -3.43
C HIS A 104 -16.44 1.54 -2.98
N ASP A 105 -15.24 1.68 -2.39
CA ASP A 105 -14.39 0.54 -2.02
C ASP A 105 -14.67 0.06 -0.59
N LYS A 106 -15.41 -1.05 -0.48
CA LYS A 106 -15.74 -1.70 0.80
C LYS A 106 -14.58 -2.50 1.41
N ASN A 107 -13.51 -2.77 0.65
CA ASN A 107 -12.36 -3.54 1.13
C ASN A 107 -11.36 -2.69 1.95
N ARG A 108 -11.79 -1.52 2.42
CA ARG A 108 -10.96 -0.56 3.16
C ARG A 108 -11.50 -0.36 4.58
N PRO A 109 -11.14 -1.22 5.55
CA PRO A 109 -11.65 -1.16 6.92
C PRO A 109 -11.44 0.22 7.58
N LEU A 110 -10.29 0.85 7.32
CA LEU A 110 -9.95 2.16 7.89
C LEU A 110 -10.83 3.32 7.38
N LEU A 111 -11.56 3.14 6.27
CA LEU A 111 -12.42 4.18 5.68
C LEU A 111 -13.91 3.93 5.94
N GLN A 112 -14.27 2.85 6.61
CA GLN A 112 -15.66 2.56 7.02
C GLN A 112 -16.01 3.38 8.28
N THR A 113 -16.03 4.71 8.14
CA THR A 113 -16.30 5.68 9.22
C THR A 113 -17.27 6.76 8.76
N GLN A 114 -17.86 7.49 9.70
CA GLN A 114 -18.83 8.57 9.42
C GLN A 114 -18.21 9.74 8.64
N ASN A 115 -16.90 9.96 8.72
CA ASN A 115 -16.20 11.02 7.98
C ASN A 115 -14.90 10.50 7.33
N PRO A 116 -14.98 9.83 6.16
CA PRO A 116 -13.83 9.26 5.47
C PRO A 116 -12.81 10.33 5.03
N GLN A 117 -13.26 11.54 4.70
CA GLN A 117 -12.38 12.64 4.32
C GLN A 117 -11.46 13.04 5.47
N LYS A 118 -12.03 13.28 6.67
CA LYS A 118 -11.24 13.59 7.86
C LYS A 118 -10.25 12.47 8.16
N LYS A 119 -10.70 11.22 8.05
CA LYS A 119 -9.83 10.06 8.29
C LYS A 119 -8.68 9.97 7.29
N LEU A 120 -8.92 10.24 6.01
CA LEU A 120 -7.87 10.30 4.99
C LEU A 120 -6.85 11.40 5.29
N SER A 121 -7.30 12.59 5.73
CA SER A 121 -6.41 13.67 6.14
C SER A 121 -5.52 13.28 7.32
N GLU A 122 -6.10 12.72 8.39
CA GLU A 122 -5.35 12.22 9.55
C GLU A 122 -4.30 11.15 9.16
N LEU A 123 -4.70 10.21 8.29
CA LEU A 123 -3.79 9.20 7.79
C LEU A 123 -2.66 9.80 6.95
N LEU A 124 -2.95 10.81 6.14
CA LEU A 124 -1.95 11.48 5.31
C LEU A 124 -0.98 12.28 6.17
N GLU A 125 -1.44 13.01 7.18
CA GLU A 125 -0.57 13.76 8.12
C GLU A 125 0.49 12.85 8.77
N ILE A 126 0.09 11.65 9.18
CA ILE A 126 1.00 10.68 9.80
C ILE A 126 1.92 10.02 8.77
N ARG A 127 1.39 9.69 7.59
CA ARG A 127 2.10 8.85 6.60
C ARG A 127 2.92 9.63 5.59
N ASP A 128 2.58 10.89 5.30
CA ASP A 128 3.28 11.71 4.31
C ASP A 128 4.77 11.88 4.61
N PRO A 129 5.20 12.19 5.85
CA PRO A 129 6.62 12.24 6.18
C PRO A 129 7.32 10.90 5.92
N LEU A 130 6.65 9.78 6.21
CA LEU A 130 7.19 8.44 5.98
C LEU A 130 7.25 8.07 4.50
N TYR A 131 6.25 8.47 3.70
CA TYR A 131 6.27 8.28 2.25
C TYR A 131 7.43 9.04 1.62
N ARG A 132 7.61 10.31 1.99
CA ARG A 132 8.71 11.15 1.49
C ARG A 132 10.07 10.62 1.92
N ASP A 133 10.21 10.16 3.15
CA ASP A 133 11.45 9.58 3.67
C ASP A 133 11.86 8.31 2.90
N VAL A 134 10.91 7.41 2.62
CA VAL A 134 11.22 6.15 1.92
C VAL A 134 11.42 6.35 0.40
N ALA A 135 10.82 7.39 -0.18
CA ALA A 135 10.80 7.60 -1.63
C ALA A 135 12.19 7.94 -2.20
N HIS A 136 12.46 7.40 -3.39
CA HIS A 136 13.55 7.83 -4.25
C HIS A 136 13.06 8.82 -5.31
N LEU A 137 11.79 8.70 -5.70
CA LEU A 137 11.10 9.60 -6.64
C LEU A 137 9.71 9.93 -6.07
N ILE A 138 9.32 11.20 -6.19
CA ILE A 138 7.96 11.66 -5.88
C ILE A 138 7.31 12.15 -7.17
N VAL A 139 6.10 11.68 -7.44
CA VAL A 139 5.29 12.07 -8.61
C VAL A 139 4.00 12.71 -8.10
N PRO A 140 3.75 14.00 -8.39
CA PRO A 140 2.56 14.75 -7.95
C PRO A 140 1.29 14.42 -8.75
#